data_AF-A0A223VAC8-F1
#
_entry.id   AF-A0A223VAC8-F1
#
_cell.length_a   1.000
_cell.length_b   1.000
_cell.length_c   1.000
_cell.angle_alpha   90.00
_cell.angle_beta   90.00
_cell.angle_gamma   90.00
#
_symmetry.space_group_name_H-M   'P 1'
#
loop_
_entity.id
_entity.type
_entity.pdbx_description
1 polymer ?
#
loop_
_entity_poly.entity_id
_entity_poly.type
_entity_poly.pdbx_seq_one_letter_code
_entity_poly.pdbx_strand_id
1 'polypeptide(L)'
;MTLAFACGKSKKEVEKEQAKIELEQKRLAEQQELERIHMEKIEVGKSKLRIDLTNELERLKELLDQENKKMEEIGRFQLGRSSTTKEKQLNDQSTKIRKLNDYISNLENEISLINLRETFDFQNTPEGVINYLFESAKNHDFSKLRYLCDPYGENDGDVRGICLVEMQPKEMQNKFAESFKNGRIMGEAKIENETAKIEIAFGPGSDKLETVGLVKRLDNWYLSGL
;
A
#
# COMPACT_ATOMS: atom_id res chain seq x y z
N MET A 1 2.83 1.04 74.23
CA MET A 1 1.61 0.79 73.45
C MET A 1 1.59 1.79 72.32
N THR A 2 2.04 1.39 71.13
CA THR A 2 2.22 2.27 69.96
C THR A 2 0.88 2.40 69.24
N LEU A 3 0.22 3.55 69.38
CA LEU A 3 -0.97 3.90 68.61
C LEU A 3 -0.55 4.47 67.25
N ALA A 4 -0.69 3.67 66.19
CA ALA A 4 -0.56 4.15 64.82
C ALA A 4 -1.85 4.90 64.45
N PHE A 5 -1.79 6.23 64.37
CA PHE A 5 -2.86 7.04 63.81
C PHE A 5 -2.80 6.93 62.28
N ALA A 6 -3.77 6.24 61.68
CA ALA A 6 -3.99 6.29 60.24
C ALA A 6 -4.56 7.67 59.87
N CYS A 7 -3.69 8.58 59.41
CA CYS A 7 -4.12 9.84 58.81
C CYS A 7 -4.80 9.55 57.47
N GLY A 8 -6.13 9.67 57.42
CA GLY A 8 -6.90 9.63 56.18
C GLY A 8 -6.63 10.86 55.30
N LYS A 9 -6.79 10.70 53.98
CA LYS A 9 -6.65 11.79 53.00
C LYS A 9 -7.56 12.98 53.34
N SER A 10 -7.07 14.19 53.17
CA SER A 10 -7.88 15.40 53.35
C SER A 10 -8.93 15.54 52.25
N LYS A 11 -10.04 16.25 52.52
CA LYS A 11 -11.11 16.51 51.53
C LYS A 11 -10.56 17.10 50.22
N LYS A 12 -9.57 17.99 50.31
CA LYS A 12 -8.90 18.59 49.14
C LYS A 12 -8.04 17.59 48.35
N GLU A 13 -7.47 16.58 49.01
CA GLU A 13 -6.73 15.50 48.33
C GLU A 13 -7.69 14.57 47.59
N VAL A 14 -8.82 14.24 48.20
CA VAL A 14 -9.88 13.42 47.57
C VAL A 14 -10.45 14.12 46.35
N GLU A 15 -10.77 15.42 46.44
CA GLU A 15 -11.28 16.21 45.29
C GLU A 15 -10.27 16.29 44.13
N LYS A 16 -8.97 16.48 44.44
CA LYS A 16 -7.90 16.48 43.42
C LYS A 16 -7.72 15.12 42.76
N GLU A 17 -7.84 14.04 43.52
CA GLU A 17 -7.74 12.68 43.01
C GLU A 17 -8.94 12.33 42.13
N GLN A 18 -10.15 12.71 42.54
CA GLN A 18 -11.38 12.56 41.74
C GLN A 18 -11.26 13.29 40.39
N ALA A 19 -10.78 14.53 40.40
CA ALA A 19 -10.58 15.33 39.18
C ALA A 19 -9.51 14.72 38.24
N LYS A 20 -8.45 14.11 38.79
CA LYS A 20 -7.46 13.39 37.97
C LYS A 20 -8.06 12.14 37.32
N ILE A 21 -8.84 11.37 38.08
CA ILE A 21 -9.53 10.17 37.57
C ILE A 21 -10.52 10.57 36.46
N GLU A 22 -11.30 11.62 36.66
CA GLU A 22 -12.26 12.10 35.65
C GLU A 22 -11.54 12.57 34.37
N LEU A 23 -10.42 13.28 34.50
CA LEU A 23 -9.60 13.69 33.35
C LEU A 23 -9.02 12.49 32.61
N GLU A 24 -8.54 11.47 33.33
CA GLU A 24 -8.00 10.23 32.75
C GLU A 24 -9.08 9.43 32.04
N GLN A 25 -10.27 9.30 32.63
CA GLN A 25 -11.44 8.66 32.02
C GLN A 25 -11.86 9.38 30.73
N LYS A 26 -11.86 10.71 30.74
CA LYS A 26 -12.17 11.50 29.55
C LYS A 26 -11.15 11.26 28.43
N ARG A 27 -9.86 11.29 28.75
CA ARG A 27 -8.78 11.00 27.77
C ARG A 27 -8.90 9.59 27.20
N LEU A 28 -9.21 8.60 28.04
CA LEU A 28 -9.40 7.23 27.60
C LEU A 28 -10.60 7.10 26.65
N ALA A 29 -11.73 7.77 26.96
CA ALA A 29 -12.91 7.77 26.09
C ALA A 29 -12.62 8.44 24.74
N GLU A 30 -11.89 9.56 24.73
CA GLU A 30 -11.46 10.24 23.49
C GLU A 30 -10.54 9.35 22.65
N GLN A 31 -9.62 8.61 23.28
CA GLN A 31 -8.74 7.66 22.59
C GLN A 31 -9.52 6.48 21.99
N GLN A 32 -10.44 5.90 22.76
CA GLN A 32 -11.29 4.80 22.28
C GLN A 32 -12.15 5.22 21.09
N GLU A 33 -12.68 6.44 21.12
CA GLU A 33 -13.45 6.99 20.00
C GLU A 33 -12.57 7.21 18.76
N LEU A 34 -11.34 7.71 18.93
CA LEU A 34 -10.38 7.86 17.84
C LEU A 34 -10.03 6.50 17.20
N GLU A 35 -9.78 5.48 18.03
CA GLU A 35 -9.53 4.11 17.58
C GLU A 35 -10.74 3.51 16.85
N ARG A 36 -11.95 3.76 17.34
CA ARG A 36 -13.21 3.33 16.68
C ARG A 36 -13.31 3.94 15.27
N ILE A 37 -13.16 5.26 15.16
CA ILE A 37 -13.22 5.98 13.88
C ILE A 37 -12.11 5.49 12.94
N HIS A 38 -10.91 5.25 13.46
CA HIS A 38 -9.79 4.71 12.70
C HIS A 38 -10.14 3.35 12.08
N MET A 39 -10.72 2.44 12.86
CA MET A 39 -11.13 1.12 12.37
C MET A 39 -12.25 1.22 11.33
N GLU A 40 -13.24 2.11 11.53
CA GLU A 40 -14.31 2.34 10.54
C GLU A 40 -13.75 2.85 9.20
N LYS A 41 -12.81 3.81 9.25
CA LYS A 41 -12.17 4.31 8.03
C LYS A 41 -11.33 3.26 7.31
N ILE A 42 -10.70 2.34 8.04
CA ILE A 42 -10.01 1.19 7.45
C ILE A 42 -10.98 0.28 6.73
N GLU A 43 -12.14 -0.02 7.31
CA GLU A 43 -13.14 -0.87 6.65
C GLU A 43 -13.67 -0.21 5.37
N VAL A 44 -13.84 1.12 5.37
CA VAL A 44 -14.14 1.88 4.16
C VAL A 44 -13.01 1.74 3.12
N GLY A 45 -11.75 1.92 3.53
CA GLY A 45 -10.58 1.77 2.66
C GLY A 45 -10.47 0.38 2.03
N LYS A 46 -10.67 -0.68 2.83
CA LYS A 46 -10.73 -2.08 2.35
C LYS A 46 -11.84 -2.28 1.34
N SER A 47 -13.03 -1.71 1.58
CA SER A 47 -14.16 -1.81 0.66
C SER A 47 -13.84 -1.16 -0.68
N LYS A 48 -13.27 0.06 -0.68
CA LYS A 48 -12.82 0.75 -1.90
C LYS A 48 -11.78 -0.08 -2.66
N LEU A 49 -10.73 -0.54 -1.97
CA LEU A 49 -9.67 -1.36 -2.58
C LEU A 49 -10.25 -2.62 -3.20
N ARG A 50 -11.15 -3.32 -2.50
CA ARG A 50 -11.81 -4.53 -3.02
C ARG A 50 -12.59 -4.24 -4.29
N ILE A 51 -13.39 -3.16 -4.32
CA ILE A 51 -14.17 -2.78 -5.49
C ILE A 51 -13.24 -2.55 -6.68
N ASP A 52 -12.21 -1.75 -6.49
CA ASP A 52 -11.32 -1.38 -7.57
C ASP A 52 -10.50 -2.57 -8.10
N LEU A 53 -10.01 -3.45 -7.21
CA LEU A 53 -9.31 -4.68 -7.64
C LEU A 53 -10.26 -5.65 -8.34
N THR A 54 -11.53 -5.72 -7.91
CA THR A 54 -12.54 -6.55 -8.57
C THR A 54 -12.85 -6.03 -9.98
N ASN A 55 -12.99 -4.71 -10.13
CA ASN A 55 -13.21 -4.10 -11.44
C ASN A 55 -12.03 -4.34 -12.39
N GLU A 56 -10.80 -4.22 -11.90
CA GLU A 56 -9.59 -4.52 -12.68
C GLU A 56 -9.51 -6.01 -13.06
N LEU A 57 -9.86 -6.90 -12.12
CA LEU A 57 -9.92 -8.34 -12.36
C LEU A 57 -10.95 -8.69 -13.45
N GLU A 58 -12.13 -8.09 -13.42
CA GLU A 58 -13.16 -8.28 -14.44
C GLU A 58 -12.67 -7.83 -15.81
N ARG A 59 -12.11 -6.61 -15.90
CA ARG A 59 -11.49 -6.08 -17.12
C ARG A 59 -10.42 -7.02 -17.70
N LEU A 60 -9.58 -7.59 -16.85
CA LEU A 60 -8.53 -8.52 -17.28
C LEU A 60 -9.09 -9.86 -17.75
N LYS A 61 -10.15 -10.36 -17.12
CA LYS A 61 -10.86 -11.58 -17.57
C LYS A 61 -11.49 -11.38 -18.94
N GLU A 62 -12.09 -10.21 -19.19
CA GLU A 62 -12.59 -9.85 -20.53
C GLU A 62 -11.46 -9.78 -21.57
N LEU A 63 -10.33 -9.16 -21.24
CA LEU A 63 -9.17 -9.12 -22.11
C LEU A 63 -8.61 -10.52 -22.40
N LEU A 64 -8.55 -11.38 -21.39
CA LEU A 64 -8.11 -12.77 -21.55
C LEU A 64 -9.01 -13.53 -22.53
N ASP A 65 -10.33 -13.38 -22.44
CA ASP A 65 -11.27 -13.98 -23.38
C ASP A 65 -11.03 -13.48 -24.83
N GLN A 66 -10.79 -12.18 -25.00
CA GLN A 66 -10.45 -11.61 -26.32
C GLN A 66 -9.13 -12.18 -26.86
N GLU A 67 -8.10 -12.31 -26.03
CA GLU A 67 -6.81 -12.86 -26.45
C GLU A 67 -6.90 -14.37 -26.75
N ASN A 68 -7.76 -15.12 -26.06
CA ASN A 68 -8.06 -16.51 -26.37
C ASN A 68 -8.77 -16.65 -27.73
N LYS A 69 -9.76 -15.80 -28.03
CA LYS A 69 -10.41 -15.77 -29.35
C LYS A 69 -9.42 -15.49 -30.48
N LYS A 70 -8.50 -14.54 -30.29
CA LYS A 70 -7.40 -14.27 -31.25
C LYS A 70 -6.50 -15.48 -31.45
N MET A 71 -6.20 -16.23 -30.38
CA MET A 71 -5.40 -17.46 -30.47
C MET A 71 -6.09 -18.51 -31.35
N GLU A 72 -7.40 -18.70 -31.18
CA GLU A 72 -8.19 -19.60 -32.03
C GLU A 72 -8.18 -19.15 -33.51
N GLU A 73 -8.34 -17.85 -33.76
CA GLU A 73 -8.28 -17.28 -35.11
C GLU A 73 -6.93 -17.51 -35.78
N ILE A 74 -5.82 -17.29 -35.07
CA ILE A 74 -4.48 -17.59 -35.57
C ILE A 74 -4.36 -19.10 -35.87
N GLY A 75 -4.99 -19.95 -35.06
CA GLY A 75 -5.05 -21.40 -35.23
C GLY A 75 -5.73 -21.85 -36.54
N ARG A 76 -6.65 -21.06 -37.09
CA ARG A 76 -7.38 -21.39 -38.34
C ARG A 76 -6.46 -21.34 -39.56
N PHE A 77 -6.85 -22.05 -40.63
CA PHE A 77 -6.11 -22.02 -41.89
C PHE A 77 -6.23 -20.66 -42.59
N GLN A 78 -5.16 -20.18 -43.21
CA GLN A 78 -5.13 -18.95 -44.02
C GLN A 78 -4.28 -19.19 -45.27
N LEU A 79 -4.85 -18.93 -46.45
CA LEU A 79 -4.14 -19.04 -47.73
C LEU A 79 -2.97 -18.04 -47.78
N GLY A 80 -1.81 -18.49 -48.24
CA GLY A 80 -0.61 -17.64 -48.38
C GLY A 80 0.18 -17.41 -47.09
N ARG A 81 -0.28 -17.92 -45.93
CA ARG A 81 0.48 -17.83 -44.68
C ARG A 81 1.41 -19.04 -44.53
N SER A 82 2.70 -18.77 -44.33
CA SER A 82 3.68 -19.83 -44.06
C SER A 82 3.46 -20.48 -42.68
N SER A 83 3.89 -21.73 -42.52
CA SER A 83 3.87 -22.43 -41.24
C SER A 83 4.67 -21.70 -40.16
N THR A 84 5.87 -21.24 -40.50
CA THR A 84 6.77 -20.49 -39.58
C THR A 84 6.13 -19.18 -39.11
N THR A 85 5.44 -18.46 -40.00
CA THR A 85 4.70 -17.25 -39.61
C THR A 85 3.59 -17.57 -38.61
N LYS A 86 2.81 -18.63 -38.87
CA LYS A 86 1.75 -19.07 -37.96
C LYS A 86 2.31 -19.47 -36.60
N GLU A 87 3.39 -20.24 -36.56
CA GLU A 87 4.02 -20.69 -35.32
C GLU A 87 4.50 -19.50 -34.47
N LYS A 88 5.16 -18.51 -35.09
CA LYS A 88 5.55 -17.28 -34.40
C LYS A 88 4.35 -16.54 -33.80
N GLN A 89 3.28 -16.37 -34.58
CA GLN A 89 2.06 -15.71 -34.11
C GLN A 89 1.43 -16.44 -32.91
N LEU A 90 1.37 -17.77 -32.95
CA LEU A 90 0.85 -18.59 -31.85
C LEU A 90 1.71 -18.45 -30.60
N ASN A 91 3.03 -18.45 -30.73
CA ASN A 91 3.95 -18.29 -29.60
C ASN A 91 3.85 -16.90 -28.95
N ASP A 92 3.79 -15.84 -29.77
CA ASP A 92 3.62 -14.47 -29.31
C ASP A 92 2.27 -14.31 -28.58
N GLN A 93 1.21 -14.92 -29.11
CA GLN A 93 -0.12 -14.88 -28.52
C GLN A 93 -0.22 -15.68 -27.22
N SER A 94 0.35 -16.88 -27.17
CA SER A 94 0.45 -17.71 -25.96
C SER A 94 1.18 -16.97 -24.84
N THR A 95 2.24 -16.23 -25.18
CA THR A 95 2.98 -15.41 -24.22
C THR A 95 2.11 -14.31 -23.60
N LYS A 96 1.25 -13.65 -24.38
CA LYS A 96 0.31 -12.63 -23.85
C LYS A 96 -0.72 -13.25 -22.91
N ILE A 97 -1.33 -14.37 -23.32
CA ILE A 97 -2.31 -15.10 -22.51
C ILE A 97 -1.70 -15.51 -21.18
N ARG A 98 -0.48 -16.05 -21.18
CA ARG A 98 0.25 -16.40 -19.95
C ARG A 98 0.42 -15.20 -19.02
N LYS A 99 0.87 -14.06 -19.54
CA LYS A 99 1.04 -12.84 -18.72
C LYS A 99 -0.27 -12.35 -18.12
N LEU A 100 -1.38 -12.43 -18.86
CA LEU A 100 -2.70 -12.08 -18.35
C LEU A 100 -3.14 -13.03 -17.23
N ASN A 101 -2.95 -14.34 -17.41
CA ASN A 101 -3.25 -15.33 -16.37
C ASN A 101 -2.42 -15.10 -15.10
N ASP A 102 -1.13 -14.84 -15.25
CA ASP A 102 -0.24 -14.54 -14.11
C ASP A 102 -0.73 -13.30 -13.36
N TYR A 103 -1.10 -12.22 -14.07
CA TYR A 103 -1.62 -11.00 -13.46
C TYR A 103 -2.98 -11.22 -12.77
N ILE A 104 -3.90 -11.94 -13.42
CA ILE A 104 -5.20 -12.31 -12.85
C ILE A 104 -5.01 -13.09 -11.54
N SER A 105 -4.11 -14.08 -11.53
CA SER A 105 -3.84 -14.88 -10.33
C SER A 105 -3.28 -14.02 -9.20
N ASN A 106 -2.37 -13.09 -9.49
CA ASN A 106 -1.83 -12.19 -8.48
C ASN A 106 -2.91 -11.25 -7.91
N LEU A 107 -3.82 -10.75 -8.73
CA LEU A 107 -4.95 -9.92 -8.28
C LEU A 107 -5.92 -10.70 -7.40
N GLU A 108 -6.27 -11.94 -7.78
CA GLU A 108 -7.12 -12.81 -6.97
C GLU A 108 -6.49 -13.09 -5.60
N ASN A 109 -5.17 -13.31 -5.57
CA ASN A 109 -4.42 -13.44 -4.31
C ASN A 109 -4.51 -12.15 -3.49
N GLU A 110 -4.26 -10.98 -4.05
CA GLU A 110 -4.37 -9.72 -3.30
C GLU A 110 -5.77 -9.51 -2.72
N ILE A 111 -6.82 -9.76 -3.50
CA ILE A 111 -8.21 -9.64 -3.04
C ILE A 111 -8.46 -10.53 -1.80
N SER A 112 -7.86 -11.72 -1.76
CA SER A 112 -7.95 -12.62 -0.60
C SER A 112 -7.21 -12.09 0.63
N LEU A 113 -6.15 -11.30 0.43
CA LEU A 113 -5.29 -10.76 1.49
C LEU A 113 -5.77 -9.40 2.03
N ILE A 114 -6.74 -8.72 1.41
CA ILE A 114 -7.24 -7.38 1.81
C ILE A 114 -7.56 -7.27 3.32
N ASN A 115 -8.04 -8.35 3.93
CA ASN A 115 -8.42 -8.33 5.35
C ASN A 115 -7.21 -8.45 6.29
N LEU A 116 -6.05 -8.85 5.79
CA LEU A 116 -4.82 -8.98 6.57
C LEU A 116 -4.18 -7.60 6.73
N ARG A 117 -4.32 -7.06 7.92
CA ARG A 117 -3.67 -5.82 8.32
C ARG A 117 -2.39 -6.16 9.09
N GLU A 118 -1.29 -5.63 8.61
CA GLU A 118 -0.02 -5.64 9.31
C GLU A 118 0.56 -4.23 9.28
N THR A 119 1.27 -3.88 10.35
CA THR A 119 2.09 -2.67 10.43
C THR A 119 3.53 -3.08 10.70
N PHE A 120 4.47 -2.30 10.20
CA PHE A 120 5.89 -2.61 10.23
C PHE A 120 6.70 -1.43 10.74
N ASP A 121 7.89 -1.70 11.27
CA ASP A 121 8.76 -0.69 11.87
C ASP A 121 9.15 0.44 10.91
N PHE A 122 9.19 0.17 9.60
CA PHE A 122 9.46 1.20 8.59
C PHE A 122 8.39 2.30 8.57
N GLN A 123 7.19 2.06 9.10
CA GLN A 123 6.10 3.04 9.16
C GLN A 123 6.20 3.96 10.39
N ASN A 124 7.13 3.72 11.31
CA ASN A 124 7.29 4.55 12.49
C ASN A 124 7.77 5.97 12.16
N THR A 125 8.38 6.18 10.98
CA THR A 125 8.88 7.47 10.52
C THR A 125 8.58 7.70 9.04
N PRO A 126 8.42 8.96 8.59
CA PRO A 126 8.27 9.28 7.18
C PRO A 126 9.44 8.76 6.32
N GLU A 127 10.67 8.95 6.78
CA GLU A 127 11.88 8.50 6.10
C GLU A 127 11.95 6.98 6.01
N GLY A 128 11.50 6.27 7.05
CA GLY A 128 11.44 4.80 7.05
C GLY A 128 10.59 4.26 5.90
N VAL A 129 9.43 4.87 5.64
CA VAL A 129 8.53 4.50 4.53
C VAL A 129 9.24 4.65 3.18
N ILE A 130 9.91 5.79 2.97
CA ILE A 130 10.61 6.07 1.72
C ILE A 130 11.86 5.19 1.55
N ASN A 131 12.60 4.96 2.62
CA ASN A 131 13.75 4.06 2.56
C ASN A 131 13.32 2.63 2.24
N TYR A 132 12.21 2.16 2.84
CA TYR A 132 11.67 0.84 2.53
C TYR A 132 11.26 0.73 1.06
N LEU A 133 10.64 1.77 0.49
CA LEU A 133 10.32 1.83 -0.95
C LEU A 133 11.56 1.60 -1.83
N PHE A 134 12.67 2.30 -1.53
CA PHE A 134 13.92 2.14 -2.28
C PHE A 134 14.57 0.79 -2.05
N GLU A 135 14.55 0.25 -0.83
CA GLU A 135 15.08 -1.07 -0.50
C GLU A 135 14.31 -2.19 -1.22
N SER A 136 12.98 -2.12 -1.24
CA SER A 136 12.12 -3.03 -2.00
C SER A 136 12.47 -3.02 -3.49
N ALA A 137 12.64 -1.83 -4.08
CA ALA A 137 13.04 -1.68 -5.47
C ALA A 137 14.45 -2.27 -5.75
N LYS A 138 15.40 -2.03 -4.85
CA LYS A 138 16.78 -2.54 -4.97
C LYS A 138 16.84 -4.06 -4.88
N ASN A 139 16.09 -4.65 -3.94
CA ASN A 139 16.14 -6.08 -3.64
C ASN A 139 15.14 -6.91 -4.47
N HIS A 140 14.28 -6.26 -5.27
CA HIS A 140 13.15 -6.89 -5.96
C HIS A 140 12.20 -7.64 -5.00
N ASP A 141 12.05 -7.11 -3.78
CA ASP A 141 11.11 -7.62 -2.79
C ASP A 141 9.94 -6.64 -2.63
N PHE A 142 8.82 -6.99 -3.25
CA PHE A 142 7.62 -6.16 -3.28
C PHE A 142 6.54 -6.65 -2.30
N SER A 143 6.83 -7.70 -1.53
CA SER A 143 5.86 -8.43 -0.71
C SER A 143 5.17 -7.60 0.37
N LYS A 144 5.73 -6.43 0.73
CA LYS A 144 5.15 -5.51 1.70
C LYS A 144 4.85 -4.12 1.16
N LEU A 145 5.00 -3.89 -0.15
CA LEU A 145 4.69 -2.58 -0.73
C LEU A 145 3.21 -2.20 -0.56
N ARG A 146 2.29 -3.19 -0.51
CA ARG A 146 0.87 -2.97 -0.22
C ARG A 146 0.64 -2.23 1.11
N TYR A 147 1.52 -2.42 2.09
CA TYR A 147 1.39 -1.79 3.41
C TYR A 147 1.93 -0.35 3.43
N LEU A 148 2.59 0.12 2.37
CA LEU A 148 2.93 1.54 2.24
C LEU A 148 1.71 2.41 1.92
N CYS A 149 0.64 1.82 1.41
CA CYS A 149 -0.58 2.54 1.06
C CYS A 149 -1.37 2.97 2.28
N ASP A 150 -1.97 4.16 2.19
CA ASP A 150 -2.90 4.63 3.20
C ASP A 150 -4.07 3.65 3.37
N PRO A 151 -4.26 3.05 4.55
CA PRO A 151 -5.28 2.03 4.75
C PRO A 151 -6.71 2.60 4.69
N TYR A 152 -6.88 3.92 4.67
CA TYR A 152 -8.17 4.56 4.43
C TYR A 152 -8.54 4.65 2.94
N GLY A 153 -7.60 4.34 2.04
CA GLY A 153 -7.77 4.47 0.59
C GLY A 153 -7.99 5.92 0.16
N GLU A 154 -7.25 6.86 0.76
CA GLU A 154 -7.26 8.29 0.42
C GLU A 154 -5.99 8.73 -0.34
N ASN A 155 -5.09 7.80 -0.67
CA ASN A 155 -3.91 8.08 -1.50
C ASN A 155 -4.25 8.30 -2.98
N ASP A 156 -3.37 8.97 -3.71
CA ASP A 156 -3.53 9.18 -5.15
C ASP A 156 -3.28 7.91 -6.00
N GLY A 157 -3.55 8.03 -7.30
CA GLY A 157 -3.41 6.93 -8.27
C GLY A 157 -1.98 6.46 -8.49
N ASP A 158 -0.99 7.36 -8.40
CA ASP A 158 0.42 7.03 -8.62
C ASP A 158 0.99 6.24 -7.45
N VAL A 159 0.71 6.69 -6.22
CA VAL A 159 0.99 5.94 -4.99
C VAL A 159 0.34 4.57 -5.03
N ARG A 160 -0.91 4.50 -5.51
CA ARG A 160 -1.59 3.21 -5.63
C ARG A 160 -0.87 2.26 -6.59
N GLY A 161 -0.40 2.78 -7.72
CA GLY A 161 0.42 2.03 -8.67
C GLY A 161 1.67 1.45 -8.02
N ILE A 162 2.32 2.22 -7.14
CA ILE A 162 3.50 1.79 -6.38
C ILE A 162 3.16 0.67 -5.38
N CYS A 163 2.12 0.84 -4.57
CA CYS A 163 1.80 -0.15 -3.55
C CYS A 163 1.43 -1.52 -4.13
N LEU A 164 0.82 -1.54 -5.32
CA LEU A 164 0.31 -2.75 -5.96
C LEU A 164 1.28 -3.33 -7.00
N VAL A 165 2.56 -2.92 -6.99
CA VAL A 165 3.60 -3.41 -7.91
C VAL A 165 3.74 -4.93 -7.87
N GLU A 166 3.61 -5.55 -6.70
CA GLU A 166 3.72 -7.01 -6.56
C GLU A 166 2.77 -7.76 -7.50
N MET A 167 1.57 -7.20 -7.72
CA MET A 167 0.56 -7.85 -8.56
C MET A 167 0.85 -7.67 -10.04
N GLN A 168 1.57 -6.62 -10.42
CA GLN A 168 1.83 -6.25 -11.80
C GLN A 168 2.67 -7.30 -12.54
N PRO A 169 2.56 -7.38 -13.89
CA PRO A 169 3.45 -8.21 -14.71
C PRO A 169 4.93 -7.93 -14.44
N LYS A 170 5.79 -8.94 -14.64
CA LYS A 170 7.21 -8.84 -14.28
C LYS A 170 7.94 -7.68 -14.96
N GLU A 171 7.54 -7.31 -16.18
CA GLU A 171 8.11 -6.16 -16.87
C GLU A 171 7.82 -4.84 -16.16
N MET A 172 6.62 -4.70 -15.59
CA MET A 172 6.24 -3.51 -14.82
C MET A 172 6.95 -3.48 -13.47
N GLN A 173 7.09 -4.63 -12.81
CA GLN A 173 7.93 -4.75 -11.61
C GLN A 173 9.38 -4.35 -11.87
N ASN A 174 9.95 -4.79 -12.99
CA ASN A 174 11.33 -4.44 -13.36
C ASN A 174 11.46 -2.93 -13.65
N LYS A 175 10.49 -2.33 -14.35
CA LYS A 175 10.46 -0.87 -14.57
C LYS A 175 10.39 -0.08 -13.27
N PHE A 176 9.58 -0.56 -12.32
CA PHE A 176 9.52 0.03 -10.98
C PHE A 176 10.89 -0.07 -10.29
N ALA A 177 11.49 -1.27 -10.27
CA ALA A 177 12.82 -1.47 -9.69
C ALA A 177 13.87 -0.56 -10.32
N GLU A 178 13.91 -0.45 -11.65
CA GLU A 178 14.82 0.45 -12.36
C GLU A 178 14.61 1.93 -12.02
N SER A 179 13.37 2.33 -11.75
CA SER A 179 13.03 3.70 -11.40
C SER A 179 13.42 4.06 -9.97
N PHE A 180 13.33 3.13 -9.02
CA PHE A 180 13.48 3.45 -7.59
C PHE A 180 14.71 2.85 -6.91
N LYS A 181 15.41 1.87 -7.51
CA LYS A 181 16.57 1.18 -6.88
C LYS A 181 17.75 2.09 -6.52
N ASN A 182 17.88 3.22 -7.22
CA ASN A 182 18.92 4.24 -7.01
C ASN A 182 18.35 5.49 -6.33
N GLY A 183 17.13 5.39 -5.77
CA GLY A 183 16.46 6.49 -5.10
C GLY A 183 17.18 6.90 -3.81
N ARG A 184 17.06 8.18 -3.45
CA ARG A 184 17.57 8.72 -2.19
C ARG A 184 16.73 9.90 -1.72
N ILE A 185 16.69 10.07 -0.41
CA ILE A 185 16.12 11.25 0.24
C ILE A 185 17.08 12.44 0.07
N MET A 186 16.56 13.60 -0.30
CA MET A 186 17.34 14.81 -0.59
C MET A 186 17.39 15.81 0.58
N GLY A 187 16.53 15.63 1.58
CA GLY A 187 16.48 16.47 2.78
C GLY A 187 15.57 15.87 3.86
N GLU A 188 15.49 16.53 5.01
CA GLU A 188 14.64 16.10 6.12
C GLU A 188 13.14 16.19 5.78
N ALA A 189 12.32 15.34 6.40
CA ALA A 189 10.88 15.42 6.26
C ALA A 189 10.32 16.73 6.85
N LYS A 190 9.53 17.45 6.04
CA LYS A 190 8.75 18.61 6.50
C LYS A 190 7.43 18.10 7.06
N ILE A 191 7.35 17.99 8.40
CA ILE A 191 6.18 17.44 9.11
C ILE A 191 5.26 18.57 9.58
N GLU A 192 3.99 18.50 9.18
CA GLU A 192 2.92 19.41 9.60
C GLU A 192 1.73 18.57 10.11
N ASN A 193 1.58 18.51 11.44
CA ASN A 193 0.57 17.68 12.11
C ASN A 193 0.67 16.20 11.69
N GLU A 194 -0.37 15.69 11.03
CA GLU A 194 -0.50 14.30 10.57
C GLU A 194 -0.05 14.13 9.10
N THR A 195 0.69 15.10 8.56
CA THR A 195 1.20 15.04 7.17
C THR A 195 2.69 15.30 7.13
N ALA A 196 3.37 14.71 6.15
CA ALA A 196 4.78 14.97 5.90
C ALA A 196 5.04 15.09 4.40
N LYS A 197 6.07 15.87 4.05
CA LYS A 197 6.59 15.97 2.69
C LYS A 197 8.09 15.70 2.69
N ILE A 198 8.54 14.84 1.79
CA ILE A 198 9.95 14.48 1.63
C ILE A 198 10.36 14.69 0.18
N GLU A 199 11.43 15.46 -0.02
CA GLU A 199 12.06 15.60 -1.34
C GLU A 199 12.95 14.38 -1.60
N ILE A 200 12.77 13.74 -2.75
CA ILE A 200 13.54 12.58 -3.19
C ILE A 200 14.21 12.85 -4.53
N ALA A 201 15.31 12.14 -4.78
CA ALA A 201 15.85 11.95 -6.12
C ALA A 201 15.71 10.48 -6.51
N PHE A 202 15.22 10.20 -7.71
CA PHE A 202 14.98 8.86 -8.22
C PHE A 202 15.26 8.77 -9.73
N GLY A 203 14.98 7.61 -10.32
CA GLY A 203 15.30 7.27 -11.70
C GLY A 203 16.63 6.49 -11.82
N PRO A 204 16.94 5.97 -13.03
CA PRO A 204 18.15 5.17 -13.24
C PRO A 204 19.44 5.89 -12.84
N GLY A 205 19.48 7.22 -12.99
CA GLY A 205 20.60 8.09 -12.62
C GLY A 205 20.44 8.83 -11.29
N SER A 206 19.34 8.65 -10.56
CA SER A 206 19.02 9.47 -9.36
C SER A 206 18.98 10.98 -9.67
N ASP A 207 18.44 11.32 -10.84
CA ASP A 207 18.46 12.66 -11.44
C ASP A 207 17.07 13.30 -11.55
N LYS A 208 16.00 12.53 -11.34
CA LYS A 208 14.62 13.04 -11.27
C LYS A 208 14.31 13.42 -9.83
N LEU A 209 13.82 14.64 -9.63
CA LEU A 209 13.38 15.12 -8.32
C LEU A 209 11.87 14.97 -8.19
N GLU A 210 11.41 14.55 -7.01
CA GLU A 210 9.98 14.47 -6.68
C GLU A 210 9.75 14.85 -5.20
N THR A 211 8.54 15.32 -4.87
CA THR A 211 8.12 15.53 -3.49
C THR A 211 7.08 14.49 -3.08
N VAL A 212 7.49 13.53 -2.26
CA VAL A 212 6.58 12.50 -1.74
C VAL A 212 5.77 13.04 -0.58
N GLY A 213 4.45 12.96 -0.68
CA GLY A 213 3.50 13.22 0.40
C GLY A 213 3.24 11.97 1.23
N LEU A 214 3.22 12.12 2.55
CA LEU A 214 2.86 11.09 3.50
C LEU A 214 1.78 11.57 4.46
N VAL A 215 0.99 10.61 4.94
CA VAL A 215 -0.05 10.82 5.95
C VAL A 215 0.17 9.88 7.14
N LYS A 216 -0.06 10.39 8.34
CA LYS A 216 -0.02 9.62 9.57
C LYS A 216 -1.42 9.15 9.94
N ARG A 217 -1.57 7.85 10.22
CA ARG A 217 -2.80 7.23 10.73
C ARG A 217 -2.48 6.57 12.07
N LEU A 218 -2.96 7.19 13.15
CA LEU A 218 -2.52 6.89 14.52
C LEU A 218 -1.01 7.07 14.65
N ASP A 219 -0.26 5.98 14.83
CA ASP A 219 1.18 6.01 15.06
C ASP A 219 2.02 5.64 13.82
N ASN A 220 1.39 5.35 12.68
CA ASN A 220 2.05 4.86 11.48
C ASN A 220 1.94 5.83 10.30
N TRP A 221 3.00 5.92 9.50
CA TRP A 221 3.09 6.70 8.27
C TRP A 221 2.84 5.87 7.02
N TYR A 222 2.19 6.50 6.04
CA TYR A 222 1.81 5.90 4.77
C TYR A 222 2.02 6.89 3.63
N LEU A 223 2.23 6.38 2.42
CA LEU A 223 2.26 7.20 1.21
C LEU A 223 0.85 7.76 0.94
N SER A 224 0.78 9.07 0.68
CA SER A 224 -0.48 9.75 0.35
C SER A 224 -0.48 10.36 -1.04
N GLY A 225 0.67 10.83 -1.53
CA GLY A 225 0.78 11.31 -2.91
C GLY A 225 2.21 11.49 -3.41
N LEU A 226 2.33 11.71 -4.70
CA LEU A 226 3.57 12.05 -5.42
C LEU A 226 3.43 13.34 -6.20
#